data_AF-A0A519K8N1-F1
#
_entry.id   AF-A0A519K8N1-F1
#
_cell.length_a   1.000
_cell.length_b   1.000
_cell.length_c   1.000
_cell.angle_alpha   90.00
_cell.angle_beta   90.00
_cell.angle_gamma   90.00
#
_symmetry.space_group_name_H-M   'P 1'
#
loop_
_entity.id
_entity.type
_entity.pdbx_description
1 polymer ?
#
loop_
_entity_poly.entity_id
_entity_poly.type
_entity_poly.pdbx_seq_one_letter_code
_entity_poly.pdbx_strand_id
1 'polypeptide(L)'
;MAGIDVAGEFETIRRLFAPLAHPEWGRGLLDDVAVVPSRPGFDLVLTKDTIVEGVHFLPSDPLDTVARKLLRVNLSDLAAKGAEPFGYLLSCGWSERCGWPEREAFVEGLAT
;
A
#
# COMPACT_ATOMS: atom_id res chain seq x y z
N MET A 1 16.80 -17.14 -13.96
CA MET A 1 16.17 -16.33 -15.02
C MET A 1 15.42 -15.24 -14.29
N ALA A 2 15.83 -13.98 -14.41
CA ALA A 2 15.08 -12.89 -13.81
C ALA A 2 13.70 -12.87 -14.47
N GLY A 3 12.65 -13.18 -13.71
CA GLY A 3 11.27 -13.12 -14.19
C GLY A 3 11.06 -11.75 -14.82
N ILE A 4 10.55 -11.74 -16.05
CA ILE A 4 10.20 -10.51 -16.75
C ILE A 4 9.19 -9.80 -15.85
N ASP A 5 9.55 -8.64 -15.30
CA ASP A 5 8.58 -7.75 -14.67
C ASP A 5 7.64 -7.26 -15.77
N VAL A 6 6.58 -8.04 -16.02
CA VAL A 6 5.60 -7.83 -17.10
C VAL A 6 4.85 -6.50 -16.98
N ALA A 7 4.91 -5.86 -15.83
CA ALA A 7 4.30 -4.56 -15.60
C ALA A 7 5.32 -3.42 -15.50
N GLY A 8 6.55 -3.68 -15.09
CA GLY A 8 7.56 -2.63 -14.86
C GLY A 8 7.22 -1.79 -13.63
N GLU A 9 8.22 -1.48 -12.81
CA GLU A 9 8.06 -0.62 -11.63
C GLU A 9 7.39 0.72 -11.96
N PHE A 10 7.97 1.50 -12.89
CA PHE A 10 7.49 2.84 -13.22
C PHE A 10 6.06 2.86 -13.76
N GLU A 11 5.71 1.90 -14.60
CA GLU A 11 4.37 1.81 -15.18
C GLU A 11 3.34 1.32 -14.14
N THR A 12 3.74 0.42 -13.22
CA THR A 12 2.93 0.05 -12.06
C THR A 12 2.64 1.26 -11.17
N ILE A 13 3.67 2.04 -10.82
CA ILE A 13 3.51 3.26 -10.02
C ILE A 13 2.57 4.22 -10.73
N ARG A 14 2.85 4.56 -11.99
CA ARG A 14 2.09 5.53 -12.76
C ARG A 14 0.63 5.14 -12.95
N ARG A 15 0.35 3.87 -13.26
CA ARG A 15 -1.00 3.39 -13.60
C ARG A 15 -1.83 3.05 -12.37
N LEU A 16 -1.22 2.47 -11.33
CA LEU A 16 -1.97 1.89 -10.22
C LEU A 16 -1.82 2.65 -8.91
N PHE A 17 -0.60 3.11 -8.56
CA PHE A 17 -0.36 3.73 -7.25
C PHE A 17 -0.48 5.25 -7.24
N ALA A 18 -0.04 5.93 -8.29
CA ALA A 18 -0.14 7.38 -8.41
C ALA A 18 -1.59 7.89 -8.31
N PRO A 19 -2.63 7.19 -8.86
CA PRO A 19 -4.02 7.56 -8.63
C PRO A 19 -4.50 7.47 -7.18
N LEU A 20 -3.83 6.66 -6.35
CA LEU A 20 -4.14 6.51 -4.92
C LEU A 20 -3.33 7.48 -4.04
N ALA A 21 -2.35 8.19 -4.61
CA ALA A 21 -1.46 9.05 -3.86
C ALA A 21 -2.23 10.20 -3.20
N HIS A 22 -1.91 10.48 -1.94
CA HIS A 22 -2.48 11.64 -1.26
C HIS A 22 -2.09 12.91 -2.04
N PRO A 23 -3.05 13.78 -2.43
CA PRO A 23 -2.81 14.86 -3.37
C PRO A 23 -1.78 15.88 -2.88
N GLU A 24 -1.76 16.15 -1.57
CA GLU A 24 -0.83 17.09 -0.95
C GLU A 24 0.50 16.42 -0.55
N TRP A 25 0.45 15.37 0.27
CA TRP A 25 1.65 14.79 0.89
C TRP A 25 2.34 13.70 0.08
N GLY A 26 1.60 13.00 -0.79
CA GLY A 26 2.12 11.91 -1.62
C GLY A 26 2.83 12.39 -2.89
N ARG A 27 2.74 13.69 -3.21
CA ARG A 27 3.42 14.34 -4.37
C ARG A 27 3.25 13.60 -5.69
N GLY A 28 2.11 12.93 -5.87
CA GLY A 28 1.83 12.10 -7.05
C GLY A 28 2.81 10.93 -7.27
N LEU A 29 3.58 10.54 -6.25
CA LEU A 29 4.68 9.57 -6.33
C LEU A 29 5.74 9.95 -7.39
N LEU A 30 5.98 11.25 -7.56
CA LEU A 30 7.01 11.79 -8.46
C LEU A 30 8.34 12.09 -7.75
N ASP A 31 8.42 11.79 -6.45
CA ASP A 31 9.54 12.05 -5.55
C ASP A 31 9.80 10.78 -4.74
N ASP A 32 11.04 10.57 -4.32
CA ASP A 32 11.46 9.39 -3.56
C ASP A 32 10.96 9.42 -2.11
N VAL A 33 10.51 10.61 -1.66
CA VAL A 33 10.08 10.84 -0.29
C VAL A 33 8.72 11.54 -0.22
N ALA A 34 7.89 11.09 0.73
CA ALA A 34 6.75 11.86 1.19
C ALA A 34 7.21 12.81 2.31
N VAL A 35 6.66 14.03 2.33
CA VAL A 35 6.89 15.00 3.40
C VAL A 35 5.56 15.26 4.08
N VAL A 36 5.44 14.84 5.35
CA VAL A 36 4.19 14.91 6.11
C VAL A 36 4.41 15.74 7.38
N PRO A 37 3.75 16.90 7.52
CA PRO A 37 3.83 17.70 8.74
C PRO A 37 2.92 17.13 9.85
N SER A 38 3.31 17.34 11.11
CA SER A 38 2.38 17.21 12.24
C SER A 38 1.41 18.38 12.27
N ARG A 39 0.16 18.15 12.69
CA ARG A 39 -0.81 19.24 12.93
C ARG A 39 -0.48 19.96 14.26
N PRO A 40 -0.64 21.29 14.36
CA PRO A 40 -0.42 21.99 15.63
C PRO A 40 -1.24 21.39 16.78
N GLY A 41 -0.57 21.04 17.88
CA GLY A 41 -1.21 20.42 19.05
C GLY A 41 -1.48 18.92 18.94
N PHE A 42 -1.04 18.25 17.87
CA PHE A 42 -1.15 16.81 17.69
C PHE A 42 0.19 16.20 17.28
N ASP A 43 0.44 14.96 17.72
CA ASP A 43 1.54 14.17 17.22
C ASP A 43 1.19 13.52 15.88
N LEU A 44 2.19 13.37 15.00
CA LEU A 44 2.08 12.50 13.84
C LEU A 44 2.35 11.06 14.28
N VAL A 45 1.33 10.20 14.21
CA VAL A 45 1.42 8.78 14.59
C VAL A 45 1.60 7.93 13.33
N LEU A 46 2.61 7.08 13.34
CA LEU A 46 2.95 6.20 12.22
C LEU A 46 3.02 4.76 12.71
N THR A 47 2.47 3.84 11.92
CA THR A 47 2.69 2.40 12.02
C THR A 47 2.97 1.84 10.64
N LYS A 48 3.64 0.69 10.57
CA LYS A 48 3.91 -0.02 9.32
C LYS A 48 4.06 -1.51 9.59
N ASP A 49 3.05 -2.26 9.18
CA ASP A 49 3.07 -3.70 9.14
C ASP A 49 3.27 -4.24 7.72
N THR A 50 3.82 -5.45 7.64
CA THR A 50 3.97 -6.22 6.40
C THR A 50 3.25 -7.54 6.55
N ILE A 51 2.42 -7.92 5.57
CA ILE A 51 1.87 -9.26 5.44
C ILE A 51 2.58 -10.00 4.31
N VAL A 52 2.80 -11.30 4.52
CA VAL A 52 3.65 -12.14 3.66
C VAL A 52 2.87 -13.37 3.24
N GLU A 53 2.93 -13.71 1.95
CA GLU A 53 2.32 -14.91 1.39
C GLU A 53 2.87 -16.19 2.05
N GLY A 54 2.00 -17.16 2.30
CA GLY A 54 2.34 -18.42 2.97
C GLY A 54 2.51 -18.29 4.48
N VAL A 55 2.49 -17.05 5.01
CA VAL A 55 2.56 -16.77 6.46
C VAL A 55 1.25 -16.13 6.93
N HIS A 56 0.86 -15.02 6.30
CA HIS A 56 -0.27 -14.19 6.72
C HIS A 56 -1.50 -14.37 5.83
N PHE A 57 -1.32 -14.85 4.60
CA PHE A 57 -2.37 -15.15 3.63
C PHE A 57 -1.93 -16.30 2.72
N LEU A 58 -2.87 -17.00 2.11
CA LEU A 58 -2.61 -18.13 1.22
C LEU A 58 -2.39 -17.65 -0.23
N PRO A 59 -1.62 -18.37 -1.07
CA PRO A 59 -1.43 -18.01 -2.47
C PRO A 59 -2.72 -17.93 -3.30
N SER A 60 -3.78 -18.62 -2.85
CA SER A 60 -5.11 -18.64 -3.45
C SER A 60 -6.04 -17.53 -2.95
N ASP A 61 -5.64 -16.75 -1.94
CA ASP A 61 -6.48 -15.68 -1.42
C ASP A 61 -6.61 -14.55 -2.46
N PRO A 62 -7.82 -14.02 -2.70
CA PRO A 62 -8.01 -12.89 -3.60
C PRO A 62 -7.22 -11.66 -3.15
N LEU A 63 -6.43 -11.06 -4.04
CA LEU A 63 -5.49 -10.01 -3.65
C LEU A 63 -6.15 -8.70 -3.22
N ASP A 64 -7.38 -8.42 -3.65
CA ASP A 64 -8.19 -7.31 -3.15
C ASP A 64 -8.50 -7.49 -1.65
N THR A 65 -8.85 -8.71 -1.23
CA THR A 65 -9.10 -9.02 0.18
C THR A 65 -7.81 -9.00 1.00
N VAL A 66 -6.69 -9.41 0.41
CA VAL A 66 -5.34 -9.33 1.02
C VAL A 66 -4.95 -7.87 1.26
N ALA A 67 -5.16 -6.98 0.28
CA ALA A 67 -4.92 -5.54 0.43
C ALA A 67 -5.78 -4.92 1.53
N ARG A 68 -7.08 -5.25 1.60
CA ARG A 68 -7.97 -4.80 2.68
C ARG A 68 -7.50 -5.30 4.04
N LYS A 69 -7.01 -6.53 4.13
CA LYS A 69 -6.42 -7.07 5.37
C LYS A 69 -5.16 -6.29 5.78
N LEU A 70 -4.26 -6.00 4.83
CA LEU A 70 -3.06 -5.18 5.06
C LEU A 70 -3.39 -3.79 5.61
N LEU A 71 -4.41 -3.13 5.07
CA LEU A 71 -4.87 -1.84 5.61
C LEU A 71 -5.42 -1.99 7.02
N ARG A 72 -6.29 -2.99 7.25
CA ARG A 72 -6.96 -3.19 8.54
C ARG A 72 -6.01 -3.49 9.70
N VAL A 73 -4.90 -4.19 9.47
CA VAL A 73 -3.91 -4.44 10.54
C VAL A 73 -3.28 -3.13 11.02
N ASN A 74 -2.85 -2.27 10.09
CA ASN A 74 -2.29 -0.95 10.43
C ASN A 74 -3.35 -0.01 11.03
N LEU A 75 -4.58 -0.01 10.49
CA LEU A 75 -5.68 0.81 11.00
C LEU A 75 -6.06 0.41 12.43
N SER A 76 -5.98 -0.87 12.77
CA SER A 76 -6.22 -1.36 14.13
C SER A 76 -5.23 -0.76 15.14
N ASP A 77 -3.95 -0.67 14.79
CA ASP A 77 -2.93 -0.06 15.65
C ASP A 77 -3.20 1.42 15.88
N LEU A 78 -3.53 2.16 14.81
CA LEU A 78 -3.87 3.58 14.90
C LEU A 78 -5.11 3.80 15.78
N ALA A 79 -6.16 2.99 15.59
CA ALA A 79 -7.36 3.04 16.40
C ALA A 79 -7.07 2.79 17.89
N ALA A 80 -6.17 1.84 18.19
CA ALA A 80 -5.74 1.55 19.56
C ALA A 80 -4.96 2.71 20.23
N LYS A 81 -4.47 3.68 19.45
CA LYS A 81 -3.85 4.92 19.95
C LYS A 81 -4.79 6.12 19.92
N GLY A 82 -6.04 5.95 19.48
CA GLY A 82 -6.97 7.06 19.27
C GLY A 82 -6.51 8.01 18.15
N ALA A 83 -5.63 7.55 17.25
CA ALA A 83 -5.17 8.34 16.13
C ALA A 83 -6.23 8.36 15.02
N GLU A 84 -6.31 9.49 14.31
CA GLU A 84 -7.16 9.67 13.12
C GLU A 84 -6.35 9.33 11.86
N PRO A 85 -6.65 8.23 11.15
CA PRO A 85 -5.93 7.87 9.93
C PRO A 85 -6.23 8.84 8.79
N PHE A 86 -5.22 9.28 8.05
CA PHE A 86 -5.37 10.17 6.89
C PHE A 86 -4.72 9.63 5.60
N GLY A 87 -3.95 8.55 5.70
CA GLY A 87 -3.23 7.95 4.58
C GLY A 87 -2.38 6.77 5.02
N TYR A 88 -1.67 6.16 4.07
CA TYR A 88 -0.79 5.01 4.32
C TYR A 88 0.47 5.10 3.46
N LEU A 89 1.56 4.48 3.95
CA LEU A 89 2.76 4.21 3.17
C LEU A 89 2.73 2.74 2.76
N LEU A 90 2.87 2.48 1.46
CA LEU A 90 2.90 1.12 0.92
C LEU A 90 4.33 0.69 0.60
N SER A 91 4.66 -0.54 0.97
CA SER A 91 5.82 -1.26 0.45
C SER A 91 5.35 -2.63 0.02
N CYS A 92 5.56 -2.98 -1.25
CA CYS A 92 5.11 -4.23 -1.82
C CYS A 92 6.24 -4.89 -2.61
N GLY A 93 6.34 -6.20 -2.47
CA GLY A 93 7.14 -7.06 -3.33
C GLY A 93 6.22 -8.04 -4.05
N TRP A 94 6.48 -8.27 -5.32
CA TRP A 94 5.63 -9.13 -6.16
C TRP A 94 6.28 -10.49 -6.34
N SER A 95 5.49 -11.54 -6.17
CA SER A 95 5.91 -12.87 -6.65
C SER A 95 5.85 -12.92 -8.18
N GLU A 96 6.50 -13.89 -8.79
CA GLU A 96 6.51 -14.07 -10.25
C GLU A 96 5.12 -14.30 -10.85
N ARG A 97 4.12 -14.73 -10.05
CA ARG A 97 2.75 -14.92 -10.53
C ARG A 97 1.93 -13.63 -10.59
N CYS A 98 2.41 -12.54 -9.98
CA CYS A 98 1.67 -11.29 -9.83
C CYS A 98 1.87 -10.38 -11.05
N GLY A 99 1.12 -10.67 -12.11
CA GLY A 99 1.03 -9.85 -13.31
C GLY A 99 0.06 -8.66 -13.14
N TRP A 100 -0.35 -8.07 -14.27
CA TRP A 100 -1.28 -6.93 -14.26
C TRP A 100 -2.61 -7.21 -13.54
N PRO A 101 -3.34 -8.31 -13.81
CA PRO A 101 -4.62 -8.56 -13.17
C PRO A 101 -4.50 -8.67 -11.64
N GLU A 102 -3.45 -9.34 -11.17
CA GLU A 102 -3.18 -9.50 -9.74
C GLU A 102 -2.88 -8.15 -9.06
N ARG A 103 -2.06 -7.31 -9.70
CA ARG A 103 -1.73 -5.98 -9.18
C ARG A 103 -2.94 -5.05 -9.19
N GLU A 104 -3.77 -5.12 -10.23
CA GLU A 104 -5.03 -4.36 -10.34
C GLU A 104 -6.00 -4.75 -9.21
N ALA A 105 -6.23 -6.05 -9.00
CA ALA A 105 -7.05 -6.53 -7.90
C ALA A 105 -6.53 -6.08 -6.52
N PHE A 106 -5.21 -6.15 -6.29
CA PHE A 106 -4.61 -5.64 -5.06
C PHE A 106 -4.90 -4.15 -4.85
N VAL A 107 -4.76 -3.34 -5.89
CA VAL A 107 -4.98 -1.88 -5.85
C VAL A 107 -6.45 -1.54 -5.64
N GLU A 108 -7.39 -2.29 -6.23
CA GLU A 108 -8.82 -2.16 -5.94
C GLU A 108 -9.11 -2.37 -4.45
N GLY A 109 -8.42 -3.31 -3.81
CA GLY A 109 -8.51 -3.53 -2.37
C GLY A 109 -7.89 -2.42 -1.51
N LEU A 110 -6.91 -1.68 -2.03
CA LEU A 110 -6.32 -0.52 -1.35
C LEU A 110 -7.17 0.75 -1.43
N ALA A 111 -8.07 0.82 -2.43
CA ALA A 111 -8.90 1.99 -2.71
C ALA A 111 -10.24 2.02 -1.94
N THR A 112 -10.44 1.09 -1.00
CA THR A 112 -11.72 0.90 -0.28
C THR A 112 -11.76 1.55 1.09
#